data_AF-A0AAJ4R6U5-F1
#
_entry.id   AF-A0AAJ4R6U5-F1
#
_cell.length_a   1.000
_cell.length_b   1.000
_cell.length_c   1.000
_cell.angle_alpha   90.00
_cell.angle_beta   90.00
_cell.angle_gamma   90.00
#
_symmetry.space_group_name_H-M   'P 1'
#
loop_
_entity.id
_entity.type
_entity.pdbx_description
1 polymer ?
#
loop_
_entity_poly.entity_id
_entity_poly.type
_entity_poly.pdbx_seq_one_letter_code
_entity_poly.pdbx_strand_id
1 'polypeptide(L)'
;MHWKLFATVADAAGERELTLDLGDEATVRDALDALFERHPELSDVVLDDEGDLREHMTLLCGETNPFLDGRGFDEPVGEDETLALFPPVSGVNDRSGRLRGRSRGRRRCRPARARRR
;
A
#
# COMPACT_ATOMS: atom_id res chain seq x y z
N MET A 1 9.32 3.71 5.38
CA MET A 1 8.18 4.61 5.09
C MET A 1 6.88 3.82 5.16
N HIS A 2 5.77 4.48 5.45
CA HIS A 2 4.48 3.82 5.66
C HIS A 2 3.48 4.11 4.54
N TRP A 3 2.95 3.07 3.91
CA TRP A 3 1.91 3.18 2.90
C TRP A 3 0.54 2.89 3.49
N LYS A 4 -0.43 3.72 3.13
CA LYS A 4 -1.86 3.54 3.42
C LYS A 4 -2.65 3.51 2.13
N LEU A 5 -3.21 2.35 1.82
CA LEU A 5 -4.02 2.10 0.64
C LEU A 5 -5.51 2.11 1.05
N PHE A 6 -6.35 2.67 0.19
CA PHE A 6 -7.79 2.81 0.46
C PHE A 6 -8.67 2.24 -0.65
N ALA A 7 -9.88 1.84 -0.28
CA ALA A 7 -10.93 1.36 -1.18
C ALA A 7 -10.44 0.26 -2.14
N THR A 8 -10.60 0.46 -3.45
CA THR A 8 -10.23 -0.51 -4.49
C THR A 8 -8.73 -0.76 -4.57
N VAL A 9 -7.89 0.21 -4.22
CA VAL A 9 -6.43 0.05 -4.18
C VAL A 9 -6.04 -0.97 -3.11
N ALA A 10 -6.63 -0.88 -1.92
CA ALA A 10 -6.38 -1.84 -0.84
C ALA A 10 -6.92 -3.24 -1.13
N ASP A 11 -8.03 -3.33 -1.89
CA ASP A 11 -8.59 -4.63 -2.30
C ASP A 11 -7.71 -5.31 -3.34
N ALA A 12 -7.21 -4.55 -4.33
CA ALA A 12 -6.24 -5.03 -5.31
C ALA A 12 -4.95 -5.50 -4.63
N ALA A 13 -4.30 -4.66 -3.83
CA ALA A 13 -3.09 -5.05 -3.08
C ALA A 13 -3.32 -6.24 -2.12
N GLY A 14 -4.58 -6.50 -1.72
CA GLY A 14 -4.93 -7.45 -0.67
C GLY A 14 -4.49 -7.02 0.74
N GLU A 15 -3.82 -5.87 0.85
CA GLU A 15 -3.39 -5.24 2.09
C GLU A 15 -3.68 -3.72 2.05
N ARG A 16 -4.02 -3.17 3.22
CA ARG A 16 -4.37 -1.75 3.36
C ARG A 16 -3.21 -0.89 3.86
N GLU A 17 -2.23 -1.52 4.48
CA GLU A 17 -1.12 -0.87 5.15
C GLU A 17 0.12 -1.72 4.96
N LEU A 18 1.18 -1.11 4.44
CA LEU A 18 2.47 -1.76 4.28
C LEU A 18 3.61 -0.81 4.63
N THR A 19 4.72 -1.39 5.04
CA THR A 19 5.95 -0.65 5.30
C THR A 19 6.96 -1.05 4.24
N LEU A 20 7.50 -0.04 3.55
CA LEU A 20 8.56 -0.20 2.58
C LEU A 20 9.79 0.54 3.09
N ASP A 21 10.96 -0.04 2.88
CA ASP A 21 12.24 0.56 3.22
C ASP A 21 12.82 1.12 1.93
N LEU A 22 12.76 2.44 1.78
CA LEU A 22 13.47 3.18 0.74
C LEU A 22 14.46 4.10 1.42
N GLY A 23 15.61 4.32 0.79
CA GLY A 23 16.66 5.15 1.37
C GLY A 23 16.23 6.61 1.56
N ASP A 24 17.03 7.37 2.29
CA ASP A 24 16.76 8.77 2.65
C ASP A 24 16.54 9.74 1.46
N GLU A 25 16.89 9.34 0.24
CA GLU A 25 16.76 10.14 -1.00
C GLU A 25 15.64 9.63 -1.93
N ALA A 26 14.67 8.89 -1.37
CA ALA A 26 13.53 8.40 -2.14
C ALA A 26 12.61 9.55 -2.58
N THR A 27 12.00 9.39 -3.75
CA THR A 27 10.98 10.32 -4.29
C THR A 27 9.63 9.64 -4.32
N VAL A 28 8.56 10.42 -4.51
CA VAL A 28 7.20 9.86 -4.65
C VAL A 28 7.13 8.84 -5.78
N ARG A 29 7.88 9.05 -6.88
CA ARG A 29 8.00 8.07 -7.96
C ARG A 29 8.70 6.80 -7.52
N ASP A 30 9.84 6.90 -6.83
CA ASP A 30 10.57 5.73 -6.31
C ASP A 30 9.69 4.93 -5.33
N ALA A 31 8.93 5.65 -4.51
CA ALA A 31 7.99 5.07 -3.58
C ALA A 31 6.85 4.30 -4.27
N LEU A 32 6.27 4.88 -5.32
CA LEU A 32 5.25 4.22 -6.14
C LEU A 32 5.83 3.02 -6.90
N ASP A 33 7.03 3.14 -7.46
CA ASP A 33 7.69 2.06 -8.19
C ASP A 33 7.94 0.85 -7.27
N ALA A 34 8.47 1.08 -6.08
CA ALA A 34 8.66 0.03 -5.07
C ALA A 34 7.33 -0.62 -4.61
N LEU A 35 6.24 0.16 -4.58
CA LEU A 35 4.91 -0.37 -4.32
C LEU A 35 4.44 -1.27 -5.47
N PHE A 36 4.66 -0.85 -6.73
CA PHE A 36 4.30 -1.62 -7.92
C PHE A 36 5.15 -2.87 -8.12
N GLU A 37 6.44 -2.85 -7.75
CA GLU A 37 7.28 -4.05 -7.75
C GLU A 37 6.69 -5.15 -6.84
N ARG A 38 6.06 -4.73 -5.74
CA ARG A 38 5.43 -5.64 -4.79
C ARG A 38 4.04 -6.07 -5.23
N HIS A 39 3.29 -5.13 -5.81
CA HIS A 39 1.90 -5.30 -6.25
C HIS A 39 1.74 -4.74 -7.67
N PRO A 40 2.14 -5.49 -8.71
CA PRO A 40 2.10 -5.00 -10.09
C PRO A 40 0.66 -4.74 -10.57
N GLU A 41 -0.33 -5.36 -9.93
CA GLU A 41 -1.75 -5.09 -10.18
C GLU A 41 -2.17 -3.66 -9.83
N LEU A 42 -1.49 -3.00 -8.90
CA LEU A 42 -1.76 -1.60 -8.58
C LEU A 42 -1.31 -0.67 -9.70
N SER A 43 -0.27 -1.04 -10.45
CA SER A 43 0.25 -0.21 -11.53
C SER A 43 -0.82 0.07 -12.58
N ASP A 44 -1.59 -0.95 -12.98
CA ASP A 44 -2.66 -0.83 -13.99
C ASP A 44 -3.86 0.00 -13.49
N VAL A 45 -4.12 -0.06 -12.18
CA VAL A 45 -5.20 0.67 -11.52
C VAL A 45 -4.86 2.14 -11.30
N VAL A 46 -3.60 2.42 -10.94
CA VAL A 46 -3.11 3.73 -10.49
C VAL A 46 -2.54 4.55 -11.65
N LEU A 47 -1.83 3.89 -12.56
CA LEU A 47 -1.28 4.53 -13.76
C LEU A 47 -2.26 4.42 -14.93
N ASP A 48 -2.10 5.31 -15.89
CA ASP A 48 -2.77 5.25 -17.20
C ASP A 48 -1.92 4.45 -18.22
N ASP A 49 -2.39 4.33 -19.47
CA ASP A 49 -1.73 3.56 -20.54
C ASP A 49 -0.33 4.12 -20.88
N GLU A 50 -0.12 5.42 -20.66
CA GLU A 50 1.19 6.08 -20.79
C GLU A 50 2.14 5.87 -19.59
N GLY A 51 1.67 5.24 -18.50
CA GLY A 51 2.47 5.05 -17.28
C GLY A 51 2.54 6.28 -16.37
N ASP A 52 1.65 7.25 -16.59
CA ASP A 52 1.47 8.43 -15.76
C ASP A 52 0.38 8.23 -14.71
N LEU A 53 0.45 8.97 -13.59
CA LEU A 53 -0.59 8.90 -12.57
C LEU A 53 -1.89 9.42 -13.18
N ARG A 54 -2.98 8.64 -13.09
CA ARG A 54 -4.28 9.10 -13.59
C ARG A 54 -4.63 10.42 -12.93
N GLU A 55 -5.08 11.41 -13.71
CA GLU A 55 -5.38 12.78 -13.23
C GLU A 55 -6.41 12.83 -12.09
N HIS A 56 -7.21 11.78 -11.95
CA HIS A 56 -8.23 11.62 -10.90
C HIS A 56 -7.75 10.82 -9.67
N MET A 57 -6.47 10.42 -9.60
CA MET A 57 -5.86 9.81 -8.43
C MET A 57 -5.37 10.89 -7.46
N THR A 58 -5.53 10.66 -6.16
CA THR A 58 -5.03 11.56 -5.13
C THR A 58 -3.98 10.84 -4.29
N LEU A 59 -2.76 11.37 -4.29
CA LEU A 59 -1.66 10.90 -3.47
C LEU A 59 -1.34 11.96 -2.42
N LEU A 60 -1.33 11.55 -1.16
CA LEU A 60 -0.91 12.39 -0.05
C LEU A 60 0.43 11.88 0.49
N CYS A 61 1.35 12.81 0.66
CA CYS A 61 2.62 12.62 1.36
C CYS A 61 2.51 13.34 2.70
N GLY A 62 2.39 12.57 3.79
CA GLY A 62 2.07 13.07 5.11
C GLY A 62 0.69 13.73 5.12
N GLU A 63 0.68 15.06 5.12
CA GLU A 63 -0.52 15.91 5.09
C GLU A 63 -0.63 16.76 3.80
N THR A 64 0.35 16.66 2.91
CA THR A 64 0.46 17.51 1.70
C THR A 64 0.26 16.68 0.44
N ASN A 65 -0.38 17.26 -0.58
CA ASN A 65 -0.52 16.62 -1.88
C ASN A 65 0.59 17.11 -2.82
N PRO A 66 1.65 16.32 -3.09
CA PRO A 66 2.81 16.77 -3.88
C PRO A 66 2.45 17.15 -5.32
N PHE A 67 1.37 16.58 -5.88
CA PHE A 67 0.89 16.94 -7.22
C PHE A 67 0.14 18.29 -7.29
N LEU A 68 -0.25 18.84 -6.14
CA LEU A 68 -0.98 20.11 -6.07
C LEU A 68 -0.10 21.25 -5.54
N ASP A 69 0.68 20.97 -4.50
CA ASP A 69 1.47 21.99 -3.77
C ASP A 69 2.98 21.75 -3.87
N GLY A 70 3.42 20.67 -4.53
CA GLY A 70 4.80 20.19 -4.54
C GLY A 70 5.38 19.95 -5.94
N ARG A 71 6.33 19.01 -6.03
CA ARG A 71 7.00 18.59 -7.29
C ARG A 71 6.37 17.36 -7.94
N GLY A 72 5.20 16.94 -7.48
CA GLY A 72 4.52 15.72 -7.95
C GLY A 72 5.35 14.47 -7.70
N PHE A 73 5.76 13.80 -8.77
CA PHE A 73 6.56 12.57 -8.73
C PHE A 73 7.98 12.76 -8.20
N ASP A 74 8.56 13.93 -8.41
CA ASP A 74 9.92 14.27 -7.97
C ASP A 74 9.96 14.79 -6.53
N GLU A 75 8.82 14.81 -5.83
CA GLU A 75 8.80 15.25 -4.43
C GLU A 75 9.60 14.26 -3.58
N PRO A 76 10.62 14.72 -2.83
CA PRO A 76 11.32 13.89 -1.87
C PRO A 76 10.39 13.39 -0.76
N VAL A 77 10.52 12.11 -0.42
CA VAL A 77 9.77 11.46 0.66
C VAL A 77 10.75 10.85 1.64
N GLY A 78 10.58 11.19 2.91
CA GLY A 78 11.41 10.66 3.98
C GLY A 78 11.15 9.18 4.24
N GLU A 79 12.16 8.50 4.77
CA GLU A 79 12.07 7.10 5.17
C GLU A 79 11.03 6.82 6.27
N ASP A 80 10.61 7.81 7.07
CA ASP A 80 9.56 7.64 8.09
C ASP A 80 8.22 8.29 7.66
N GLU A 81 8.14 8.75 6.41
CA GLU A 81 6.97 9.48 5.90
C GLU A 81 5.79 8.53 5.64
N THR A 82 4.57 9.07 5.79
CA THR A 82 3.34 8.32 5.50
C THR A 82 2.78 8.71 4.14
N LEU A 83 2.81 7.79 3.18
CA LEU A 83 2.16 7.98 1.87
C LEU A 83 0.78 7.34 1.89
N ALA A 84 -0.24 8.10 1.46
CA ALA A 84 -1.60 7.63 1.36
C ALA A 84 -2.12 7.76 -0.08
N LEU A 85 -2.64 6.65 -0.62
CA LEU A 85 -3.17 6.59 -1.97
C LEU A 85 -4.68 6.45 -1.95
N PHE A 86 -5.35 7.43 -2.55
CA PHE A 86 -6.79 7.49 -2.67
C PHE A 86 -7.20 7.36 -4.13
N PRO A 87 -8.02 6.34 -4.48
CA PRO A 87 -8.64 6.28 -5.79
C PRO A 87 -9.63 7.44 -5.97
N PRO A 88 -10.03 7.76 -7.22
CA PRO A 88 -10.94 8.86 -7.53
C PRO A 88 -12.17 8.89 -6.62
N VAL A 89 -12.34 9.99 -5.90
CA VAL A 89 -13.51 10.24 -5.05
C VAL A 89 -14.73 10.63 -5.88
N SER A 90 -15.15 9.75 -6.80
CA SER A 90 -16.57 9.69 -7.18
C SER A 90 -17.28 8.87 -6.11
N GLY A 91 -17.84 9.58 -5.14
CA GLY A 91 -18.65 8.98 -4.08
C GLY A 91 -19.87 8.27 -4.66
N VAL A 92 -19.83 6.94 -4.76
CA VAL A 92 -21.01 6.08 -4.62
C VAL A 92 -20.56 4.64 -4.31
N ASN A 93 -20.75 4.25 -3.05
CA ASN A 93 -21.07 2.91 -2.57
C ASN A 93 -20.46 1.70 -3.33
N ASP A 94 -19.44 1.08 -2.73
CA ASP A 94 -19.27 -0.38 -2.87
C ASP A 94 -19.67 -1.07 -1.57
N ARG A 95 -20.90 -1.63 -1.58
CA ARG A 95 -21.27 -2.74 -0.72
C ARG A 95 -20.73 -4.01 -1.37
N SER A 96 -19.47 -4.35 -1.13
CA SER A 96 -19.01 -5.71 -1.34
C SER A 96 -18.65 -6.34 0.01
N GLY A 97 -19.47 -7.31 0.41
CA GLY A 97 -19.13 -8.19 1.50
C GLY A 97 -17.93 -9.04 1.11
N ARG A 98 -16.90 -9.08 1.96
CA ARG A 98 -16.03 -10.25 2.00
C ARG A 98 -15.58 -10.56 3.42
N LEU A 99 -16.14 -11.65 3.91
CA LEU A 99 -15.59 -12.52 4.94
C LEU A 99 -14.12 -12.85 4.62
N ARG A 100 -13.20 -12.22 5.34
CA ARG A 100 -11.84 -12.70 5.61
C ARG A 100 -11.53 -12.17 7.02
N GLY A 101 -11.12 -12.91 8.04
CA GLY A 101 -10.59 -14.25 8.21
C GLY A 101 -9.78 -14.20 9.51
N ARG A 102 -10.33 -14.71 10.62
CA ARG A 102 -9.58 -15.06 11.84
C ARG A 102 -9.97 -16.52 12.11
N SER A 103 -9.08 -17.49 12.26
CA SER A 103 -7.76 -17.40 12.84
C SER A 103 -7.01 -18.74 12.69
N ARG A 104 -5.71 -18.61 12.38
CA ARG A 104 -4.60 -19.36 12.98
C ARG A 104 -4.53 -20.87 12.72
N GLY A 105 -3.93 -21.19 11.59
CA GLY A 105 -3.05 -22.35 11.50
C GLY A 105 -1.68 -22.04 12.12
N ARG A 106 -1.21 -22.96 12.97
CA ARG A 106 0.18 -23.48 13.11
C ARG A 106 0.73 -23.55 14.54
N ARG A 107 1.48 -24.65 14.72
CA ARG A 107 2.54 -24.98 15.71
C ARG A 107 2.00 -25.65 16.98
N ARG A 108 1.87 -26.97 17.04
CA ARG A 108 2.94 -27.98 17.29
C ARG A 108 3.93 -27.53 18.38
N CYS A 109 3.73 -28.05 19.59
CA CYS A 109 4.78 -28.20 20.60
C CYS A 109 4.73 -29.64 21.17
N ARG A 110 5.79 -30.38 20.82
CA ARG A 110 6.48 -31.52 21.46
C ARG A 110 5.74 -32.46 22.46
N PRO A 111 5.93 -33.79 22.33
CA PRO A 111 5.61 -34.74 23.39
C PRO A 111 6.65 -34.68 24.53
N ALA A 112 6.16 -34.57 25.77
CA ALA A 112 6.97 -34.73 26.97
C ALA A 112 7.26 -36.22 27.22
N ARG A 113 8.53 -36.54 27.39
CA ARG A 113 9.03 -37.82 27.89
C ARG A 113 8.80 -37.94 29.39
N ALA A 114 8.28 -39.07 29.86
CA ALA A 114 8.51 -39.69 31.18
C ALA A 114 7.56 -40.90 31.31
N ARG A 115 7.91 -42.08 31.82
CA ARG A 115 9.11 -42.61 32.47
C ARG A 115 9.04 -44.14 32.38
N ARG A 116 10.20 -44.74 32.55
CA ARG A 116 10.47 -46.18 32.64
C ARG A 116 9.83 -46.81 33.88
N ARG A 117 9.49 -48.10 33.69
CA ARG A 117 9.49 -49.26 34.62
C ARG A 117 8.53 -49.23 35.81
#